data_AF-A0A8C6ELQ2-F1
#
_entry.id   AF-A0A8C6ELQ2-F1
#
_cell.length_a   1.000
_cell.length_b   1.000
_cell.length_c   1.000
_cell.angle_alpha   90.00
_cell.angle_beta   90.00
_cell.angle_gamma   90.00
#
_symmetry.space_group_name_H-M   'P 1'
#
loop_
_entity.id
_entity.type
_entity.pdbx_description
1 polymer ?
#
loop_
_entity_poly.entity_id
_entity_poly.type
_entity_poly.pdbx_seq_one_letter_code
_entity_poly.pdbx_strand_id
1 'polypeptide(L)'
;MPGARVRSFSLLLAPLLLCCAHGLRHASQKTFKIDYSRDRFLKDGQPFRYISGSIHYSRVPRFYWKDRLLKMKMAGLNAIQTLPCSCGQVVGSSSAQNEASPLSEWRADYNRAGNNVTAAFQIQRKSEPKGPLVNSEFYTGWLDHWGSPHSTVKSEDVASSLYDILDRGANVNLYMFMGGTNFGYWNGANIPYAAQPTSYDYDAPLSEAGDLTDKYFVLQKVIQKFNPLPEGPIPPSTPKFAYGKVVLKKLKAVGEALDILCPSGPVKSLYPLTFIQVKQYFGFVLYRTTLPQNCSSPTPLSSPLDGVHDRAYVSVDGVPQGVLERNSVTTLNIMGKAGATLDLLVENMGRVNYGKHINDFKGLVSNLTLNSNILTGWTIFPLDTEDAVQTHLGSCGGQEGSCQSESHSSSSYRLPTFYAGNFSIFSGIPDLPQDTFIQFPGWTK
;
A
#
# COMPACT_ATOMS: atom_id res chain seq x y z
N MET A 1 54.29 -33.18 -91.60
CA MET A 1 53.11 -34.07 -91.49
C MET A 1 53.40 -35.15 -90.45
N PRO A 2 52.37 -35.83 -89.92
CA PRO A 2 51.63 -35.55 -88.70
C PRO A 2 52.33 -36.01 -87.40
N GLY A 3 51.78 -35.62 -86.24
CA GLY A 3 51.80 -36.47 -85.03
C GLY A 3 52.65 -36.03 -83.82
N ALA A 4 51.95 -35.93 -82.69
CA ALA A 4 52.35 -36.38 -81.35
C ALA A 4 52.88 -35.37 -80.30
N ARG A 5 52.06 -35.31 -79.23
CA ARG A 5 52.38 -35.37 -77.78
C ARG A 5 52.67 -34.08 -76.99
N VAL A 6 51.70 -33.86 -76.09
CA VAL A 6 51.68 -33.11 -74.83
C VAL A 6 52.92 -33.34 -73.96
N ARG A 7 53.42 -32.26 -73.34
CA ARG A 7 53.91 -32.24 -71.94
C ARG A 7 53.62 -30.89 -71.28
N SER A 8 52.99 -30.96 -70.11
CA SER A 8 52.70 -29.87 -69.16
C SER A 8 53.97 -29.21 -68.61
N PHE A 9 53.90 -27.94 -68.19
CA PHE A 9 54.09 -27.52 -66.79
C PHE A 9 53.96 -25.99 -66.60
N SER A 10 53.39 -25.63 -65.44
CA SER A 10 53.60 -24.41 -64.65
C SER A 10 52.96 -23.10 -65.12
N LEU A 11 51.86 -22.73 -64.45
CA LEU A 11 51.46 -21.33 -64.27
C LEU A 11 51.57 -20.99 -62.78
N LEU A 12 52.62 -20.23 -62.46
CA LEU A 12 52.71 -19.39 -61.27
C LEU A 12 51.67 -18.27 -61.38
N LEU A 13 50.86 -18.07 -60.35
CA LEU A 13 50.36 -16.72 -60.00
C LEU A 13 49.80 -16.70 -58.57
N ALA A 14 50.56 -16.08 -57.67
CA ALA A 14 50.06 -15.28 -56.55
C ALA A 14 50.61 -13.85 -56.81
N PRO A 15 50.08 -12.73 -56.25
CA PRO A 15 49.37 -12.63 -54.96
C PRO A 15 48.25 -11.54 -54.89
N LEU A 16 47.72 -11.35 -53.67
CA LEU A 16 47.15 -10.13 -53.04
C LEU A 16 45.66 -10.15 -52.61
N LEU A 17 45.52 -10.30 -51.28
CA LEU A 17 44.70 -9.52 -50.34
C LEU A 17 43.24 -9.19 -50.68
N LEU A 18 42.33 -9.73 -49.87
CA LEU A 18 41.50 -8.88 -49.01
C LEU A 18 41.14 -9.62 -47.71
N CYS A 19 41.67 -9.14 -46.59
CA CYS A 19 41.23 -9.49 -45.25
C CYS A 19 39.81 -8.93 -45.05
N CYS A 20 38.81 -9.80 -45.02
CA CYS A 20 37.52 -9.52 -44.40
C CYS A 20 37.29 -10.53 -43.28
N ALA A 21 38.12 -10.45 -42.24
CA ALA A 21 37.78 -11.02 -40.94
C ALA A 21 36.60 -10.21 -40.37
N HIS A 22 35.39 -10.55 -40.82
CA HIS A 22 34.18 -10.20 -40.10
C HIS A 22 34.26 -10.92 -38.75
N GLY A 23 34.71 -10.19 -37.74
CA GLY A 23 34.51 -10.58 -36.35
C GLY A 23 33.00 -10.70 -36.12
N LEU A 24 32.48 -11.91 -36.29
CA LEU A 24 31.19 -12.32 -35.77
C LEU A 24 31.27 -12.18 -34.25
N ARG A 25 30.95 -10.98 -33.75
CA ARG A 25 30.54 -10.81 -32.36
C ARG A 25 29.27 -11.63 -32.19
N HIS A 26 29.42 -12.88 -31.73
CA HIS A 26 28.30 -13.61 -31.16
C HIS A 26 27.74 -12.73 -30.04
N ALA A 27 26.58 -12.12 -30.29
CA ALA A 27 25.78 -11.52 -29.24
C ALA A 27 25.40 -12.67 -28.31
N SER A 28 26.13 -12.82 -27.20
CA SER A 28 25.80 -13.79 -26.17
C SER A 28 24.35 -13.59 -25.77
N GLN A 29 23.52 -14.60 -25.97
CA GLN A 29 22.11 -14.57 -25.60
C GLN A 29 22.05 -14.35 -24.09
N LYS A 30 21.32 -13.32 -23.65
CA LYS A 30 21.17 -13.03 -22.21
C LYS A 30 20.52 -14.23 -21.52
N THR A 31 21.09 -14.69 -20.42
CA THR A 31 20.58 -15.85 -19.68
C THR A 31 20.55 -15.59 -18.18
N PHE A 32 19.58 -16.18 -17.49
CA PHE A 32 19.53 -16.22 -16.03
C PHE A 32 19.00 -17.59 -15.62
N LYS A 33 19.82 -18.39 -14.91
CA LYS A 33 19.45 -19.76 -14.54
C LYS A 33 20.01 -20.16 -13.18
N ILE A 34 19.41 -21.18 -12.58
CA ILE A 34 19.94 -21.84 -11.39
C ILE A 34 21.00 -22.85 -11.83
N ASP A 35 22.15 -22.83 -11.15
CA ASP A 35 23.16 -23.87 -11.21
C ASP A 35 23.10 -24.72 -9.93
N TYR A 36 22.32 -25.80 -10.00
CA TYR A 36 22.15 -26.77 -8.92
C TYR A 36 23.43 -27.52 -8.55
N SER A 37 24.44 -27.55 -9.45
CA SER A 37 25.71 -28.24 -9.15
C SER A 37 26.60 -27.43 -8.20
N ARG A 38 26.43 -26.10 -8.20
CA ARG A 38 27.26 -25.16 -7.45
C ARG A 38 26.45 -24.22 -6.56
N ASP A 39 25.20 -24.58 -6.27
CA ASP A 39 24.25 -23.86 -5.41
C ASP A 39 24.21 -22.34 -5.62
N ARG A 40 24.13 -21.89 -6.88
CA ARG A 40 24.17 -20.45 -7.21
C ARG A 40 23.30 -20.10 -8.42
N PHE A 41 23.11 -18.80 -8.66
CA PHE A 41 22.61 -18.33 -9.94
C PHE A 41 23.75 -18.15 -10.94
N LEU A 42 23.43 -18.29 -12.22
CA LEU A 42 24.27 -17.85 -13.33
C LEU A 42 23.53 -16.78 -14.12
N LYS A 43 24.15 -15.61 -14.27
CA LYS A 43 23.70 -14.53 -15.15
C LYS A 43 24.69 -14.43 -16.30
N ASP A 44 24.21 -14.63 -17.53
CA ASP A 44 25.03 -14.61 -18.74
C ASP A 44 26.23 -15.57 -18.66
N GLY A 45 25.99 -16.76 -18.08
CA GLY A 45 27.00 -17.80 -17.85
C GLY A 45 27.93 -17.56 -16.64
N GLN A 46 27.88 -16.39 -16.00
CA GLN A 46 28.75 -16.04 -14.87
C GLN A 46 28.05 -16.24 -13.52
N PRO A 47 28.77 -16.68 -12.47
CA PRO A 47 28.25 -16.70 -11.09
C PRO A 47 27.60 -15.38 -10.70
N PHE A 48 26.38 -15.44 -10.20
CA PHE A 48 25.61 -14.28 -9.81
C PHE A 48 24.96 -14.49 -8.45
N ARG A 49 24.98 -13.44 -7.64
CA ARG A 49 24.27 -13.35 -6.37
C ARG A 49 23.58 -11.99 -6.31
N TYR A 50 22.28 -11.97 -6.06
CA TYR A 50 21.58 -10.72 -5.84
C TYR A 50 21.60 -10.29 -4.37
N ILE A 51 21.73 -8.98 -4.19
CA ILE A 51 21.39 -8.26 -2.96
C ILE A 51 20.32 -7.26 -3.39
N SER A 52 19.08 -7.58 -3.02
CA SER A 52 17.87 -6.88 -3.45
C SER A 52 17.28 -6.06 -2.30
N GLY A 53 16.49 -5.06 -2.64
CA GLY A 53 15.64 -4.35 -1.70
C GLY A 53 14.23 -4.21 -2.24
N SER A 54 13.22 -4.40 -1.39
CA SER A 54 11.83 -4.17 -1.75
C SER A 54 11.53 -2.68 -1.82
N ILE A 55 10.90 -2.28 -2.92
CA ILE A 55 10.27 -0.96 -3.14
C ILE A 55 8.97 -1.20 -3.90
N HIS A 56 7.87 -0.61 -3.44
CA HIS A 56 6.58 -0.75 -4.11
C HIS A 56 6.26 0.51 -4.89
N TYR A 57 6.21 0.40 -6.23
CA TYR A 57 5.97 1.56 -7.11
C TYR A 57 4.62 2.26 -6.85
N SER A 58 3.63 1.54 -6.31
CA SER A 58 2.32 2.09 -5.93
C SER A 58 2.34 2.91 -4.64
N ARG A 59 3.39 2.77 -3.82
CA ARG A 59 3.56 3.49 -2.54
C ARG A 59 4.51 4.67 -2.62
N VAL A 60 5.08 4.92 -3.80
CA VAL A 60 6.00 6.02 -4.05
C VAL A 60 5.47 6.78 -5.28
N PRO A 61 5.23 8.10 -5.20
CA PRO A 61 4.85 8.87 -6.38
C PRO A 61 5.89 8.73 -7.49
N ARG A 62 5.44 8.59 -8.74
CA ARG A 62 6.32 8.40 -9.90
C ARG A 62 7.42 9.45 -10.01
N PHE A 63 7.12 10.69 -9.63
CA PHE A 63 8.07 11.80 -9.55
C PHE A 63 9.35 11.42 -8.79
N TYR A 64 9.22 10.62 -7.73
CA TYR A 64 10.33 10.23 -6.88
C TYR A 64 11.00 8.90 -7.22
N TRP A 65 10.44 8.08 -8.11
CA TRP A 65 10.98 6.74 -8.39
C TRP A 65 12.49 6.75 -8.68
N LYS A 66 12.96 7.67 -9.54
CA LYS A 66 14.38 7.76 -9.88
C LYS A 66 15.26 8.08 -8.66
N ASP A 67 14.82 8.99 -7.79
CA ASP A 67 15.54 9.34 -6.57
C ASP A 67 15.69 8.11 -5.66
N ARG A 68 14.57 7.41 -5.40
CA ARG A 68 14.56 6.26 -4.49
C ARG A 68 15.40 5.10 -5.03
N LEU A 69 15.24 4.80 -6.31
CA LEU A 69 16.01 3.76 -7.00
C LEU A 69 17.51 4.08 -7.05
N LEU A 70 17.88 5.35 -7.19
CA LEU A 70 19.28 5.75 -7.16
C LEU A 70 19.87 5.58 -5.75
N LYS A 71 19.17 6.01 -4.70
CA LYS A 71 19.59 5.76 -3.30
C LYS A 71 19.73 4.26 -3.01
N MET A 72 18.81 3.44 -3.48
CA MET A 72 18.90 1.97 -3.39
C MET A 72 20.14 1.42 -4.11
N LYS A 73 20.43 1.91 -5.32
CA LYS A 73 21.64 1.54 -6.06
C LYS A 73 22.91 1.94 -5.31
N MET A 74 22.95 3.16 -4.77
CA MET A 74 24.11 3.66 -4.01
C MET A 74 24.32 2.91 -2.69
N ALA A 75 23.29 2.26 -2.13
CA ALA A 75 23.45 1.36 -0.99
C ALA A 75 24.21 0.06 -1.32
N GLY A 76 24.49 -0.20 -2.61
CA GLY A 76 25.18 -1.39 -3.09
C GLY A 76 24.23 -2.49 -3.58
N LEU A 77 22.92 -2.22 -3.64
CA LEU A 77 21.95 -3.16 -4.20
C LEU A 77 22.19 -3.35 -5.71
N ASN A 78 22.03 -4.59 -6.17
CA ASN A 78 22.16 -4.95 -7.59
C ASN A 78 20.85 -5.47 -8.21
N ALA A 79 19.79 -5.55 -7.41
CA ALA A 79 18.43 -5.87 -7.82
C ALA A 79 17.42 -5.09 -6.97
N ILE A 80 16.17 -5.05 -7.43
CA ILE A 80 15.02 -4.59 -6.64
C ILE A 80 13.92 -5.65 -6.71
N GLN A 81 13.09 -5.73 -5.67
CA GLN A 81 11.87 -6.51 -5.65
C GLN A 81 10.67 -5.55 -5.56
N THR A 82 9.60 -5.84 -6.29
CA THR A 82 8.33 -5.10 -6.19
C THR A 82 7.16 -6.06 -6.30
N LEU A 83 6.08 -5.75 -5.61
CA LEU A 83 4.80 -6.44 -5.77
C LEU A 83 3.85 -5.65 -6.65
N PRO A 84 2.98 -6.30 -7.43
CA PRO A 84 1.94 -5.63 -8.20
C PRO A 84 0.87 -5.05 -7.28
N CYS A 85 0.44 -3.82 -7.55
CA CYS A 85 -0.76 -3.25 -6.93
C CYS A 85 -2.03 -3.71 -7.65
N SER A 86 -3.13 -3.93 -6.92
CA SER A 86 -4.48 -4.08 -7.49
C SER A 86 -5.03 -2.80 -8.14
N CYS A 87 -4.23 -1.74 -8.23
CA CYS A 87 -4.52 -0.40 -8.75
C CYS A 87 -5.13 -0.33 -10.17
N GLY A 88 -5.24 -1.46 -10.88
CA GLY A 88 -5.86 -1.55 -12.21
C GLY A 88 -6.74 -2.78 -12.42
N GLN A 89 -6.99 -3.59 -11.40
CA GLN A 89 -7.88 -4.74 -11.51
C GLN A 89 -9.16 -4.50 -10.70
N VAL A 90 -10.28 -4.36 -11.42
CA VAL A 90 -11.61 -4.54 -10.84
C VAL A 90 -11.64 -5.91 -10.18
N VAL A 91 -12.01 -5.96 -8.90
CA VAL A 91 -11.96 -7.16 -8.07
C VAL A 91 -12.65 -8.33 -8.79
N GLY A 92 -11.87 -9.35 -9.11
CA GLY A 92 -12.27 -10.53 -9.90
C GLY A 92 -11.08 -11.46 -10.19
N SER A 93 -9.85 -10.94 -10.13
CA SER A 93 -8.62 -11.73 -10.19
C SER A 93 -7.77 -11.48 -8.95
N SER A 94 -8.10 -12.12 -7.83
CA SER A 94 -7.09 -12.34 -6.80
C SER A 94 -6.06 -13.32 -7.37
N SER A 95 -4.91 -12.83 -7.82
CA SER A 95 -3.71 -13.65 -7.96
C SER A 95 -3.13 -13.91 -6.56
N ALA A 96 -3.87 -14.65 -5.74
CA ALA A 96 -3.38 -15.19 -4.48
C ALA A 96 -2.42 -16.35 -4.79
N GLN A 97 -1.25 -16.02 -5.34
CA GLN A 97 -0.10 -16.94 -5.44
C GLN A 97 1.05 -16.52 -4.52
N ASN A 98 1.00 -15.31 -3.95
CA ASN A 98 1.98 -14.88 -2.95
C ASN A 98 1.64 -15.60 -1.64
N GLU A 99 2.49 -16.55 -1.26
CA GLU A 99 2.40 -17.36 -0.02
C GLU A 99 1.30 -18.44 0.04
N ALA A 100 0.81 -18.92 -1.10
CA ALA A 100 -0.25 -19.95 -1.19
C ALA A 100 0.14 -21.38 -0.70
N SER A 101 1.24 -21.53 0.03
CA SER A 101 1.66 -22.82 0.60
C SER A 101 1.33 -22.86 2.09
N PRO A 102 0.79 -23.98 2.64
CA PRO A 102 0.60 -24.19 4.08
C PRO A 102 1.90 -24.13 4.92
N LEU A 103 3.04 -23.82 4.29
CA LEU A 103 4.34 -23.53 4.91
C LEU A 103 4.55 -22.03 5.21
N SER A 104 3.60 -21.13 4.88
CA SER A 104 3.75 -19.67 5.05
C SER A 104 3.66 -19.19 6.50
N GLU A 105 2.78 -19.77 7.32
CA GLU A 105 2.63 -19.41 8.75
C GLU A 105 3.92 -19.61 9.57
N TRP A 106 4.83 -20.47 9.13
CA TRP A 106 6.11 -20.74 9.82
C TRP A 106 7.28 -19.88 9.32
N ARG A 107 7.17 -19.16 8.20
CA ARG A 107 8.32 -18.49 7.54
C ARG A 107 8.58 -17.06 8.02
N ALA A 108 7.55 -16.34 8.47
CA ALA A 108 7.71 -14.96 8.91
C ALA A 108 8.68 -14.83 10.09
N ASP A 109 8.65 -15.80 11.02
CA ASP A 109 9.58 -15.83 12.15
C ASP A 109 11.02 -16.03 11.68
N TYR A 110 11.32 -16.94 10.76
CA TYR A 110 12.72 -17.17 10.32
C TYR A 110 13.33 -16.03 9.51
N ASN A 111 12.50 -15.15 8.99
CA ASN A 111 12.87 -14.06 8.09
C ASN A 111 13.16 -12.74 8.82
N ARG A 112 12.89 -12.67 10.13
CA ARG A 112 13.11 -11.49 10.98
C ARG A 112 14.56 -11.40 11.48
N ALA A 113 15.08 -10.17 11.58
CA ALA A 113 16.38 -9.90 12.17
C ALA A 113 16.47 -10.40 13.63
N GLY A 114 17.64 -10.90 14.02
CA GLY A 114 17.87 -11.51 15.34
C GLY A 114 17.55 -13.01 15.43
N ASN A 115 16.98 -13.61 14.38
CA ASN A 115 16.70 -15.05 14.36
C ASN A 115 17.85 -15.89 13.78
N ASN A 116 17.82 -17.20 14.08
CA ASN A 116 18.88 -18.12 13.69
C ASN A 116 18.88 -18.39 12.17
N VAL A 117 19.72 -17.65 11.45
CA VAL A 117 19.90 -17.75 9.99
C VAL A 117 20.22 -19.18 9.53
N THR A 118 21.01 -19.92 10.32
CA THR A 118 21.35 -21.32 9.99
C THR A 118 20.11 -22.20 10.01
N ALA A 119 19.25 -22.07 11.04
CA ALA A 119 18.02 -22.85 11.14
C ALA A 119 17.04 -22.53 9.99
N ALA A 120 16.92 -21.25 9.62
CA ALA A 120 16.09 -20.81 8.50
C ALA A 120 16.49 -21.50 7.18
N PHE A 121 17.78 -21.47 6.84
CA PHE A 121 18.28 -22.08 5.61
C PHE A 121 18.30 -23.61 5.64
N GLN A 122 18.40 -24.24 6.81
CA GLN A 122 18.20 -25.69 6.94
C GLN A 122 16.78 -26.11 6.56
N ILE A 123 15.77 -25.30 6.93
CA ILE A 123 14.38 -25.55 6.51
C ILE A 123 14.26 -25.39 4.98
N GLN A 124 14.84 -24.35 4.40
CA GLN A 124 14.89 -24.19 2.94
C GLN A 124 15.48 -25.43 2.26
N ARG A 125 16.59 -25.97 2.81
CA ARG A 125 17.28 -27.15 2.28
C ARG A 125 16.47 -28.45 2.38
N LYS A 126 15.47 -28.54 3.27
CA LYS A 126 14.55 -29.69 3.30
C LYS A 126 13.65 -29.72 2.07
N SER A 127 13.25 -28.55 1.55
CA SER A 127 12.43 -28.45 0.33
C SER A 127 13.30 -28.44 -0.93
N GLU A 128 14.44 -27.75 -0.90
CA GLU A 128 15.37 -27.60 -2.03
C GLU A 128 16.79 -27.99 -1.60
N PRO A 129 17.16 -29.29 -1.67
CA PRO A 129 18.46 -29.78 -1.22
C PRO A 129 19.65 -29.20 -1.99
N LYS A 130 19.44 -28.73 -3.22
CA LYS A 130 20.43 -28.08 -4.09
C LYS A 130 19.87 -26.79 -4.67
N GLY A 131 20.76 -25.91 -5.13
CA GLY A 131 20.41 -24.58 -5.64
C GLY A 131 20.71 -23.47 -4.63
N PRO A 132 20.62 -22.20 -5.05
CA PRO A 132 21.00 -21.06 -4.21
C PRO A 132 20.16 -20.96 -2.95
N LEU A 133 20.81 -20.60 -1.83
CA LEU A 133 20.09 -20.11 -0.66
C LEU A 133 19.46 -18.75 -0.98
N VAL A 134 18.23 -18.56 -0.53
CA VAL A 134 17.42 -17.38 -0.85
C VAL A 134 16.57 -17.01 0.35
N ASN A 135 16.73 -15.79 0.85
CA ASN A 135 15.74 -15.14 1.69
C ASN A 135 15.05 -14.04 0.87
N SER A 136 13.82 -14.29 0.44
CA SER A 136 13.05 -13.38 -0.42
C SER A 136 12.43 -12.19 0.36
N GLU A 137 12.38 -12.26 1.69
CA GLU A 137 11.85 -11.20 2.55
C GLU A 137 12.60 -11.17 3.87
N PHE A 138 13.77 -10.54 3.90
CA PHE A 138 14.48 -10.27 5.14
C PHE A 138 13.95 -8.98 5.77
N TYR A 139 13.27 -9.11 6.91
CA TYR A 139 12.54 -7.99 7.51
C TYR A 139 13.46 -6.96 8.17
N THR A 140 13.51 -5.76 7.60
CA THR A 140 14.32 -4.61 8.08
C THR A 140 13.65 -3.83 9.21
N GLY A 141 12.35 -4.04 9.36
CA GLY A 141 11.45 -3.39 10.30
C GLY A 141 10.13 -4.17 10.34
N TRP A 142 9.00 -3.51 10.58
CA TRP A 142 7.70 -4.19 10.61
C TRP A 142 6.53 -3.27 10.27
N LEU A 143 5.36 -3.87 10.01
CA LEU A 143 4.12 -3.14 9.76
C LEU A 143 3.49 -2.62 11.07
N ASP A 144 2.68 -1.58 10.94
CA ASP A 144 1.92 -0.99 12.05
C ASP A 144 0.41 -1.24 11.93
N HIS A 145 -0.30 -0.97 13.02
CA HIS A 145 -1.76 -0.88 13.09
C HIS A 145 -2.17 0.40 13.81
N TRP A 146 -3.31 0.98 13.41
CA TRP A 146 -3.88 2.11 14.13
C TRP A 146 -4.11 1.77 15.61
N GLY A 147 -3.69 2.66 16.51
CA GLY A 147 -3.81 2.48 17.96
C GLY A 147 -2.65 1.70 18.61
N SER A 148 -1.76 1.09 17.82
CA SER A 148 -0.57 0.39 18.31
C SER A 148 0.66 1.32 18.34
N PRO A 149 1.66 1.03 19.19
CA PRO A 149 2.97 1.67 19.09
C PRO A 149 3.63 1.42 17.72
N HIS A 150 4.38 2.41 17.23
CA HIS A 150 5.14 2.28 15.99
C HIS A 150 6.20 1.18 16.12
N SER A 151 6.23 0.27 15.14
CA SER A 151 7.14 -0.87 15.10
C SER A 151 8.53 -0.44 14.66
N THR A 152 9.54 -0.79 15.45
CA THR A 152 10.95 -0.53 15.12
C THR A 152 11.80 -1.78 15.34
N VAL A 153 12.88 -1.91 14.57
CA VAL A 153 13.89 -2.96 14.67
C VAL A 153 15.26 -2.30 14.66
N LYS A 154 16.11 -2.66 15.62
CA LYS A 154 17.42 -2.04 15.79
C LYS A 154 18.32 -2.26 14.57
N SER A 155 19.02 -1.20 14.16
CA SER A 155 19.93 -1.23 13.02
C SER A 155 21.02 -2.30 13.18
N GLU A 156 21.52 -2.52 14.39
CA GLU A 156 22.56 -3.51 14.70
C GLU A 156 22.08 -4.94 14.45
N ASP A 157 20.83 -5.25 14.84
CA ASP A 157 20.25 -6.59 14.67
C ASP A 157 20.07 -6.89 13.18
N VAL A 158 19.56 -5.92 12.41
CA VAL A 158 19.40 -6.05 10.95
C VAL A 158 20.76 -6.20 10.28
N ALA A 159 21.77 -5.43 10.71
CA ALA A 159 23.12 -5.48 10.16
C ALA A 159 23.81 -6.82 10.43
N SER A 160 23.70 -7.33 11.65
CA SER A 160 24.28 -8.61 12.05
C SER A 160 23.65 -9.76 11.24
N SER A 161 22.32 -9.83 11.18
CA SER A 161 21.63 -10.86 10.39
C SER A 161 21.93 -10.74 8.89
N LEU A 162 22.00 -9.52 8.34
CA LEU A 162 22.37 -9.32 6.93
C LEU A 162 23.78 -9.83 6.65
N TYR A 163 24.74 -9.53 7.52
CA TYR A 163 26.11 -10.03 7.38
C TYR A 163 26.12 -11.56 7.37
N ASP A 164 25.44 -12.20 8.31
CA ASP A 164 25.35 -13.66 8.40
C ASP A 164 24.74 -14.32 7.15
N ILE A 165 23.70 -13.70 6.59
CA ILE A 165 23.06 -14.17 5.35
C ILE A 165 24.05 -14.07 4.17
N LEU A 166 24.73 -12.93 4.03
CA LEU A 166 25.66 -12.70 2.93
C LEU A 166 26.94 -13.54 3.04
N ASP A 167 27.45 -13.76 4.24
CA ASP A 167 28.63 -14.59 4.54
C ASP A 167 28.41 -16.06 4.13
N ARG A 168 27.17 -16.54 4.25
CA ARG A 168 26.74 -17.87 3.77
C ARG A 168 26.57 -17.97 2.25
N GLY A 169 26.85 -16.89 1.52
CA GLY A 169 26.68 -16.85 0.06
C GLY A 169 25.21 -16.81 -0.40
N ALA A 170 24.26 -16.62 0.52
CA ALA A 170 22.84 -16.58 0.20
C ALA A 170 22.45 -15.31 -0.54
N ASN A 171 21.39 -15.39 -1.32
CA ASN A 171 20.74 -14.24 -1.94
C ASN A 171 19.71 -13.69 -0.96
N VAL A 172 19.56 -12.36 -0.92
CA VAL A 172 18.69 -11.71 0.04
C VAL A 172 17.94 -10.56 -0.60
N ASN A 173 16.67 -10.41 -0.21
CA ASN A 173 15.88 -9.22 -0.47
C ASN A 173 15.47 -8.56 0.84
N LEU A 174 15.86 -7.31 1.05
CA LEU A 174 15.52 -6.53 2.24
C LEU A 174 14.08 -6.01 2.13
N TYR A 175 13.18 -6.53 2.96
CA TYR A 175 11.77 -6.14 3.00
C TYR A 175 11.48 -5.30 4.25
N MET A 176 11.09 -4.03 4.17
CA MET A 176 11.19 -3.13 3.02
C MET A 176 12.56 -2.46 2.98
N PHE A 177 13.08 -2.16 1.80
CA PHE A 177 14.19 -1.21 1.70
C PHE A 177 13.67 0.23 1.72
N MET A 178 12.53 0.46 1.06
CA MET A 178 11.72 1.65 1.20
C MET A 178 10.25 1.24 1.21
N GLY A 179 9.54 1.57 2.29
CA GLY A 179 8.13 1.21 2.40
C GLY A 179 7.17 2.21 1.71
N GLY A 180 7.29 3.51 2.01
CA GLY A 180 6.51 4.58 1.38
C GLY A 180 5.15 4.83 2.05
N THR A 181 4.11 5.11 1.26
CA THR A 181 2.79 5.53 1.76
C THR A 181 1.65 4.71 1.14
N ASN A 182 0.67 4.30 1.95
CA ASN A 182 -0.61 3.80 1.48
C ASN A 182 -1.55 4.99 1.16
N PHE A 183 -1.39 5.61 -0.01
CA PHE A 183 -2.28 6.71 -0.44
C PHE A 183 -3.73 6.26 -0.61
N GLY A 184 -4.68 7.20 -0.62
CA GLY A 184 -6.10 6.90 -0.78
C GLY A 184 -6.58 5.86 0.23
N TYR A 185 -7.19 4.79 -0.27
CA TYR A 185 -7.72 3.67 0.53
C TYR A 185 -6.92 2.37 0.33
N TRP A 186 -5.62 2.47 0.00
CA TRP A 186 -4.78 1.31 -0.36
C TRP A 186 -4.21 0.54 0.82
N ASN A 187 -4.45 0.96 2.06
CA ASN A 187 -4.06 0.17 3.22
C ASN A 187 -4.86 -1.13 3.29
N GLY A 188 -4.32 -2.15 3.95
CA GLY A 188 -5.10 -3.33 4.30
C GLY A 188 -5.36 -3.42 5.79
N ALA A 189 -5.66 -4.64 6.23
CA ALA A 189 -5.88 -4.98 7.63
C ALA A 189 -5.41 -6.42 7.94
N ASN A 190 -5.25 -6.72 9.23
CA ASN A 190 -5.13 -8.09 9.75
C ASN A 190 -6.33 -8.46 10.63
N ILE A 191 -6.41 -9.72 11.07
CA ILE A 191 -7.43 -10.25 11.99
C ILE A 191 -6.77 -10.66 13.33
N PRO A 192 -7.38 -10.45 14.51
CA PRO A 192 -8.59 -9.65 14.78
C PRO A 192 -8.52 -8.26 14.14
N TYR A 193 -9.67 -7.72 13.67
CA TYR A 193 -9.68 -6.63 12.69
C TYR A 193 -8.86 -5.43 13.18
N ALA A 194 -7.75 -5.18 12.51
CA ALA A 194 -6.85 -4.07 12.78
C ALA A 194 -6.33 -3.53 11.44
N ALA A 195 -6.72 -2.30 11.10
CA ALA A 195 -6.29 -1.65 9.88
C ALA A 195 -4.84 -1.14 10.03
N GLN A 196 -4.02 -1.35 9.01
CA GLN A 196 -2.70 -0.73 8.93
C GLN A 196 -2.83 0.76 8.62
N PRO A 197 -1.92 1.63 9.11
CA PRO A 197 -2.05 3.07 8.91
C PRO A 197 -1.69 3.51 7.48
N THR A 198 -1.89 4.81 7.24
CA THR A 198 -1.52 5.48 5.98
C THR A 198 -0.02 5.40 5.72
N SER A 199 0.79 5.64 6.75
CA SER A 199 2.25 5.47 6.63
C SER A 199 2.58 4.00 6.43
N TYR A 200 3.48 3.74 5.49
CA TYR A 200 4.17 2.46 5.37
C TYR A 200 5.67 2.69 5.51
N ASP A 201 6.11 3.59 6.39
CA ASP A 201 7.52 3.85 6.69
C ASP A 201 8.29 2.55 6.98
N TYR A 202 7.65 1.65 7.74
CA TYR A 202 8.11 0.31 8.08
C TYR A 202 9.36 0.28 8.97
N ASP A 203 9.87 1.43 9.44
CA ASP A 203 11.24 1.55 9.98
C ASP A 203 12.28 1.03 8.97
N ALA A 204 12.02 1.31 7.68
CA ALA A 204 12.88 0.88 6.58
C ALA A 204 14.18 1.70 6.50
N PRO A 205 15.22 1.19 5.82
CA PRO A 205 16.46 1.93 5.60
C PRO A 205 16.24 3.30 4.94
N LEU A 206 15.30 3.41 4.00
CA LEU A 206 14.78 4.71 3.55
C LEU A 206 13.44 4.97 4.23
N SER A 207 13.30 6.14 4.86
CA SER A 207 12.03 6.56 5.49
C SER A 207 10.89 6.64 4.47
N GLU A 208 9.66 6.85 4.96
CA GLU A 208 8.48 7.10 4.12
C GLU A 208 8.74 8.17 3.04
N ALA A 209 9.43 9.26 3.41
CA ALA A 209 9.77 10.36 2.50
C ALA A 209 11.06 10.10 1.67
N GLY A 210 11.69 8.95 1.83
CA GLY A 210 12.92 8.56 1.11
C GLY A 210 14.19 9.17 1.70
N ASP A 211 14.20 9.49 2.99
CA ASP A 211 15.36 10.06 3.68
C ASP A 211 16.40 8.98 4.00
N LEU A 212 17.68 9.36 3.97
CA LEU A 212 18.79 8.48 4.35
C LEU A 212 18.84 8.37 5.89
N THR A 213 18.56 7.18 6.43
CA THR A 213 18.58 6.91 7.88
C THR A 213 19.94 6.37 8.33
N ASP A 214 20.16 6.27 9.65
CA ASP A 214 21.33 5.56 10.19
C ASP A 214 21.35 4.09 9.75
N LYS A 215 20.17 3.45 9.67
CA LYS A 215 20.00 2.08 9.19
C LYS A 215 20.48 1.94 7.74
N TYR A 216 20.20 2.92 6.87
CA TYR A 216 20.74 2.94 5.49
C TYR A 216 22.27 2.82 5.47
N PHE A 217 22.97 3.68 6.22
CA PHE A 217 24.43 3.71 6.20
C PHE A 217 25.05 2.49 6.87
N VAL A 218 24.44 1.97 7.93
CA VAL A 218 24.88 0.73 8.58
C VAL A 218 24.79 -0.45 7.62
N LEU A 219 23.68 -0.60 6.89
CA LEU A 219 23.52 -1.71 5.94
C LEU A 219 24.40 -1.55 4.70
N GLN A 220 24.60 -0.32 4.22
CA GLN A 220 25.55 -0.02 3.14
C GLN A 220 26.97 -0.48 3.50
N LYS A 221 27.43 -0.24 4.75
CA LYS A 221 28.73 -0.72 5.23
C LYS A 221 28.83 -2.25 5.25
N VAL A 222 27.74 -2.95 5.58
CA VAL A 222 27.71 -4.43 5.51
C VAL A 222 27.83 -4.88 4.06
N ILE A 223 27.03 -4.32 3.15
CA ILE A 223 27.02 -4.69 1.72
C ILE A 223 28.38 -4.43 1.06
N GLN A 224 29.06 -3.34 1.44
CA GLN A 224 30.39 -2.97 0.93
C GLN A 224 31.45 -4.06 1.17
N LYS A 225 31.31 -4.86 2.23
CA LYS A 225 32.23 -5.99 2.50
C LYS A 225 32.13 -7.10 1.45
N PHE A 226 31.01 -7.17 0.74
CA PHE A 226 30.68 -8.26 -0.17
C PHE A 226 30.67 -7.85 -1.64
N ASN A 227 30.33 -6.59 -1.93
CA ASN A 227 30.28 -6.02 -3.28
C ASN A 227 30.89 -4.60 -3.28
N PRO A 228 31.56 -4.18 -4.37
CA PRO A 228 31.97 -2.78 -4.52
C PRO A 228 30.75 -1.88 -4.60
N LEU A 229 30.79 -0.74 -3.90
CA LEU A 229 29.77 0.29 -3.99
C LEU A 229 29.94 1.11 -5.28
N PRO A 230 28.86 1.67 -5.84
CA PRO A 230 28.97 2.63 -6.92
C PRO A 230 29.73 3.89 -6.49
N GLU A 231 30.48 4.49 -7.41
CA GLU A 231 31.14 5.78 -7.21
C GLU A 231 30.14 6.95 -7.29
N GLY A 232 30.48 8.06 -6.63
CA GLY A 232 29.71 9.30 -6.66
C GLY A 232 28.88 9.57 -5.39
N PRO A 233 28.30 10.77 -5.27
CA PRO A 233 27.50 11.15 -4.11
C PRO A 233 26.15 10.43 -4.11
N ILE A 234 25.69 10.06 -2.93
CA ILE A 234 24.31 9.59 -2.72
C ILE A 234 23.38 10.80 -2.87
N PRO A 235 22.26 10.70 -3.61
CA PRO A 235 21.26 11.77 -3.64
C PRO A 235 20.80 12.11 -2.22
N PRO A 236 20.69 13.39 -1.85
CA PRO A 236 20.35 13.79 -0.49
C PRO A 236 18.89 13.45 -0.15
N SER A 237 18.58 13.45 1.14
CA SER A 237 17.19 13.55 1.62
C SER A 237 16.53 14.80 1.06
N THR A 238 15.25 14.73 0.69
CA THR A 238 14.56 15.90 0.13
C THR A 238 14.39 16.98 1.20
N PRO A 239 14.54 18.27 0.86
CA PRO A 239 14.27 19.33 1.82
C PRO A 239 12.79 19.30 2.20
N LYS A 240 12.50 19.60 3.47
CA LYS A 240 11.16 19.64 4.04
C LYS A 240 10.83 21.07 4.44
N PHE A 241 9.64 21.56 4.08
CA PHE A 241 9.21 22.90 4.41
C PHE A 241 7.95 22.90 5.28
N ALA A 242 7.95 23.72 6.33
CA ALA A 242 6.79 23.93 7.17
C ALA A 242 5.98 25.13 6.63
N TYR A 243 4.97 24.87 5.80
CA TYR A 243 4.10 25.92 5.24
C TYR A 243 3.23 26.64 6.28
N GLY A 244 3.22 26.16 7.53
CA GLY A 244 2.51 26.76 8.64
C GLY A 244 1.04 26.33 8.71
N LYS A 245 0.25 27.13 9.44
CA LYS A 245 -1.15 26.81 9.73
C LYS A 245 -2.05 27.26 8.58
N VAL A 246 -2.85 26.33 8.05
CA VAL A 246 -3.93 26.62 7.09
C VAL A 246 -5.27 26.53 7.82
N VAL A 247 -6.06 27.60 7.76
CA VAL A 247 -7.41 27.63 8.37
C VAL A 247 -8.39 26.99 7.40
N LEU A 248 -9.15 25.99 7.87
CA LEU A 248 -10.19 25.35 7.09
C LEU A 248 -11.57 25.93 7.45
N LYS A 249 -12.42 26.06 6.44
CA LYS A 249 -13.83 26.43 6.57
C LYS A 249 -14.71 25.24 6.27
N LYS A 250 -15.82 25.11 7.00
CA LYS A 250 -16.86 24.11 6.74
C LYS A 250 -17.42 24.34 5.33
N LEU A 251 -17.47 23.30 4.50
CA LEU A 251 -18.12 23.32 3.20
C LEU A 251 -19.55 22.76 3.30
N LYS A 252 -19.69 21.44 3.37
CA LYS A 252 -20.98 20.74 3.45
C LYS A 252 -20.86 19.48 4.30
N ALA A 253 -21.90 19.16 5.06
CA ALA A 253 -22.02 17.84 5.67
C ALA A 253 -22.24 16.78 4.58
N VAL A 254 -21.85 15.52 4.83
CA VAL A 254 -22.03 14.44 3.86
C VAL A 254 -23.50 14.30 3.45
N GLY A 255 -24.42 14.38 4.41
CA GLY A 255 -25.86 14.31 4.15
C GLY A 255 -26.41 15.44 3.28
N GLU A 256 -25.75 16.61 3.26
CA GLU A 256 -26.12 17.78 2.45
C GLU A 256 -25.53 17.73 1.03
N ALA A 257 -24.55 16.86 0.80
CA ALA A 257 -23.81 16.74 -0.46
C ALA A 257 -24.21 15.50 -1.28
N LEU A 258 -25.30 14.80 -0.92
CA LEU A 258 -25.67 13.53 -1.54
C LEU A 258 -25.98 13.63 -3.04
N ASP A 259 -26.52 14.75 -3.52
CA ASP A 259 -26.77 14.94 -4.96
C ASP A 259 -25.47 14.99 -5.78
N ILE A 260 -24.36 15.39 -5.15
CA ILE A 260 -23.02 15.46 -5.76
C ILE A 260 -22.28 14.15 -5.55
N LEU A 261 -22.36 13.59 -4.34
CA LEU A 261 -21.67 12.35 -3.97
C LEU A 261 -22.31 11.12 -4.61
N CYS A 262 -23.60 11.16 -4.93
CA CYS A 262 -24.33 10.02 -5.48
C CYS A 262 -25.16 10.46 -6.70
N PRO A 263 -24.52 10.91 -7.79
CA PRO A 263 -25.21 11.52 -8.93
C PRO A 263 -26.14 10.55 -9.67
N SER A 264 -25.90 9.24 -9.54
CA SER A 264 -26.77 8.19 -10.10
C SER A 264 -28.02 7.90 -9.24
N GLY A 265 -28.13 8.51 -8.07
CA GLY A 265 -29.16 8.24 -7.07
C GLY A 265 -28.91 6.97 -6.25
N PRO A 266 -29.67 6.78 -5.16
CA PRO A 266 -29.48 5.66 -4.25
C PRO A 266 -30.04 4.33 -4.77
N VAL A 267 -29.53 3.24 -4.21
CA VAL A 267 -30.10 1.89 -4.35
C VAL A 267 -31.08 1.64 -3.21
N LYS A 268 -32.30 1.22 -3.52
CA LYS A 268 -33.29 0.81 -2.52
C LYS A 268 -33.28 -0.71 -2.33
N SER A 269 -33.37 -1.15 -1.09
CA SER A 269 -33.40 -2.58 -0.74
C SER A 269 -34.19 -2.83 0.55
N LEU A 270 -34.79 -4.01 0.68
CA LEU A 270 -35.50 -4.38 1.91
C LEU A 270 -34.52 -4.52 3.10
N TYR A 271 -33.36 -5.13 2.86
CA TYR A 271 -32.27 -5.33 3.84
C TYR A 271 -30.99 -4.63 3.36
N PRO A 272 -30.00 -4.37 4.24
CA PRO A 272 -28.75 -3.75 3.83
C PRO A 272 -28.02 -4.56 2.76
N LEU A 273 -27.33 -3.85 1.86
CA LEU A 273 -26.45 -4.44 0.85
C LEU A 273 -24.99 -4.11 1.17
N THR A 274 -24.08 -5.02 0.87
CA THR A 274 -22.63 -4.79 1.01
C THR A 274 -22.13 -3.76 -0.01
N PHE A 275 -20.95 -3.20 0.24
CA PHE A 275 -20.19 -2.34 -0.67
C PHE A 275 -20.11 -2.94 -2.09
N ILE A 276 -19.78 -4.22 -2.20
CA ILE A 276 -19.64 -4.90 -3.49
C ILE A 276 -20.98 -4.99 -4.23
N GLN A 277 -22.09 -5.25 -3.52
CA GLN A 277 -23.43 -5.32 -4.12
C GLN A 277 -23.89 -3.96 -4.66
N VAL A 278 -23.46 -2.85 -4.05
CA VAL A 278 -23.71 -1.49 -4.54
C VAL A 278 -22.60 -0.94 -5.44
N LYS A 279 -21.70 -1.82 -5.92
CA LYS A 279 -20.61 -1.52 -6.87
C LYS A 279 -19.60 -0.47 -6.38
N GLN A 280 -19.42 -0.34 -5.06
CA GLN A 280 -18.39 0.50 -4.48
C GLN A 280 -17.34 -0.35 -3.76
N TYR A 281 -16.06 -0.05 -3.95
CA TYR A 281 -14.97 -0.88 -3.42
C TYR A 281 -14.25 -0.23 -2.24
N PHE A 282 -14.14 1.09 -2.21
CA PHE A 282 -13.35 1.87 -1.24
C PHE A 282 -14.15 3.05 -0.70
N GLY A 283 -13.60 3.76 0.29
CA GLY A 283 -14.21 4.95 0.85
C GLY A 283 -15.44 4.64 1.70
N PHE A 284 -16.53 5.36 1.44
CA PHE A 284 -17.68 5.45 2.33
C PHE A 284 -19.00 5.20 1.61
N VAL A 285 -19.94 4.52 2.26
CA VAL A 285 -21.33 4.35 1.78
C VAL A 285 -22.27 4.83 2.88
N LEU A 286 -23.26 5.65 2.51
CA LEU A 286 -24.31 6.07 3.44
C LEU A 286 -25.49 5.10 3.38
N TYR A 287 -25.88 4.55 4.52
CA TYR A 287 -27.08 3.71 4.67
C TYR A 287 -28.15 4.50 5.42
N ARG A 288 -29.29 4.71 4.76
CA ARG A 288 -30.42 5.48 5.30
C ARG A 288 -31.65 4.61 5.47
N THR A 289 -32.31 4.73 6.61
CA THR A 289 -33.67 4.21 6.85
C THR A 289 -34.46 5.17 7.74
N THR A 290 -35.67 4.82 8.14
CA THR A 290 -36.51 5.61 9.04
C THR A 290 -36.77 4.86 10.34
N LEU A 291 -36.83 5.55 11.47
CA LEU A 291 -37.15 4.93 12.76
C LEU A 291 -38.60 4.41 12.76
N PRO A 292 -38.84 3.11 12.96
CA PRO A 292 -40.20 2.55 12.93
C PRO A 292 -41.03 2.88 14.17
N GLN A 293 -40.40 3.35 15.24
CA GLN A 293 -41.01 3.62 16.54
C GLN A 293 -40.39 4.87 17.18
N ASN A 294 -41.09 5.47 18.14
CA ASN A 294 -40.53 6.56 18.94
C ASN A 294 -39.44 6.02 19.86
N CYS A 295 -38.25 6.61 19.78
CA CYS A 295 -37.10 6.37 20.65
C CYS A 295 -36.95 7.55 21.61
N SER A 296 -37.98 7.81 22.42
CA SER A 296 -38.00 8.91 23.40
C SER A 296 -37.05 8.67 24.59
N SER A 297 -36.68 7.42 24.82
CA SER A 297 -35.61 7.00 25.74
C SER A 297 -34.48 6.35 24.95
N PRO A 298 -33.24 6.32 25.48
CA PRO A 298 -32.11 5.63 24.86
C PRO A 298 -32.51 4.22 24.40
N THR A 299 -32.51 3.99 23.08
CA THR A 299 -32.97 2.74 22.47
C THR A 299 -31.79 2.07 21.76
N PRO A 300 -31.52 0.78 22.01
CA PRO A 300 -30.33 0.13 21.47
C PRO A 300 -30.48 -0.13 19.96
N LEU A 301 -29.61 0.48 19.17
CA LEU A 301 -29.29 0.13 17.79
C LEU A 301 -28.12 -0.84 17.80
N SER A 302 -28.31 -2.06 17.29
CA SER A 302 -27.31 -3.13 17.41
C SER A 302 -27.04 -3.83 16.08
N SER A 303 -25.80 -4.29 15.90
CA SER A 303 -25.42 -5.29 14.91
C SER A 303 -25.13 -6.61 15.64
N PRO A 304 -26.13 -7.49 15.81
CA PRO A 304 -26.01 -8.66 16.69
C PRO A 304 -24.99 -9.70 16.20
N LEU A 305 -24.60 -9.66 14.93
CA LEU A 305 -23.60 -10.53 14.31
C LEU A 305 -22.30 -9.79 13.97
N ASP A 306 -22.04 -8.65 14.61
CA ASP A 306 -20.85 -7.80 14.36
C ASP A 306 -20.68 -7.44 12.86
N GLY A 307 -21.79 -7.09 12.21
CA GLY A 307 -21.87 -6.89 10.76
C GLY A 307 -21.61 -5.47 10.28
N VAL A 308 -21.04 -4.59 11.11
CA VAL A 308 -20.58 -3.27 10.69
C VAL A 308 -19.13 -3.40 10.23
N HIS A 309 -18.90 -3.47 8.91
CA HIS A 309 -17.57 -3.61 8.33
C HIS A 309 -17.13 -2.29 7.65
N ASP A 310 -16.40 -1.40 8.32
CA ASP A 310 -15.71 -1.61 9.62
C ASP A 310 -16.08 -0.61 10.71
N ARG A 311 -16.54 0.58 10.34
CA ARG A 311 -16.92 1.65 11.28
C ARG A 311 -18.12 2.41 10.73
N ALA A 312 -19.12 2.68 11.56
CA ALA A 312 -20.31 3.43 11.16
C ALA A 312 -20.52 4.66 12.04
N TYR A 313 -20.57 5.84 11.42
CA TYR A 313 -20.92 7.10 12.07
C TYR A 313 -22.43 7.28 12.02
N VAL A 314 -23.08 7.27 13.19
CA VAL A 314 -24.55 7.21 13.29
C VAL A 314 -25.13 8.58 13.59
N SER A 315 -26.18 8.98 12.86
CA SER A 315 -26.95 10.18 13.14
C SER A 315 -28.45 9.95 12.96
N VAL A 316 -29.27 10.69 13.72
CA VAL A 316 -30.74 10.68 13.63
C VAL A 316 -31.22 12.10 13.39
N ASP A 317 -31.95 12.34 12.30
CA ASP A 317 -32.38 13.68 11.84
C ASP A 317 -31.24 14.71 11.85
N GLY A 318 -30.04 14.30 11.42
CA GLY A 318 -28.86 15.17 11.40
C GLY A 318 -28.21 15.40 12.78
N VAL A 319 -28.67 14.74 13.85
CA VAL A 319 -28.03 14.80 15.18
C VAL A 319 -27.10 13.60 15.36
N PRO A 320 -25.77 13.79 15.52
CA PRO A 320 -24.82 12.71 15.75
C PRO A 320 -25.11 11.94 17.05
N GLN A 321 -25.20 10.62 16.95
CA GLN A 321 -25.49 9.72 18.07
C GLN A 321 -24.25 9.00 18.61
N GLY A 322 -23.26 8.72 17.75
CA GLY A 322 -22.05 7.99 18.12
C GLY A 322 -21.53 7.11 17.00
N VAL A 323 -20.74 6.09 17.35
CA VAL A 323 -20.03 5.22 16.40
C VAL A 323 -20.27 3.75 16.74
N LEU A 324 -20.55 2.93 15.72
CA LEU A 324 -20.46 1.47 15.79
C LEU A 324 -19.13 1.01 15.17
N GLU A 325 -18.47 0.03 15.77
CA GLU A 325 -17.11 -0.38 15.43
C GLU A 325 -16.97 -1.91 15.44
N ARG A 326 -16.47 -2.48 14.34
CA ARG A 326 -16.18 -3.92 14.19
C ARG A 326 -15.32 -4.43 15.36
N ASN A 327 -15.67 -5.59 15.92
CA ASN A 327 -15.03 -6.23 17.09
C ASN A 327 -15.01 -5.41 18.39
N SER A 328 -15.56 -4.19 18.43
CA SER A 328 -15.43 -3.27 19.57
C SER A 328 -16.79 -2.80 20.09
N VAL A 329 -17.54 -2.04 19.28
CA VAL A 329 -18.82 -1.43 19.67
C VAL A 329 -19.92 -1.91 18.72
N THR A 330 -20.60 -2.98 19.09
CA THR A 330 -21.69 -3.57 18.28
C THR A 330 -23.06 -2.97 18.59
N THR A 331 -23.21 -2.21 19.66
CA THR A 331 -24.48 -1.62 20.10
C THR A 331 -24.28 -0.17 20.54
N LEU A 332 -25.16 0.71 20.07
CA LEU A 332 -25.19 2.14 20.39
C LEU A 332 -26.62 2.53 20.75
N ASN A 333 -26.81 3.28 21.84
CA ASN A 333 -28.11 3.83 22.15
C ASN A 333 -28.38 5.09 21.31
N ILE A 334 -29.56 5.13 20.68
CA ILE A 334 -30.01 6.27 19.88
C ILE A 334 -31.33 6.83 20.40
N MET A 335 -31.60 8.08 20.09
CA MET A 335 -32.87 8.75 20.41
C MET A 335 -33.43 9.47 19.18
N GLY A 336 -34.76 9.52 19.06
CA GLY A 336 -35.43 10.11 17.91
C GLY A 336 -36.92 9.84 17.86
N LYS A 337 -37.65 10.57 17.03
CA LYS A 337 -39.09 10.36 16.82
C LYS A 337 -39.34 9.27 15.77
N ALA A 338 -40.49 8.62 15.81
CA ALA A 338 -40.93 7.74 14.74
C ALA A 338 -40.95 8.50 13.41
N GLY A 339 -40.46 7.88 12.34
CA GLY A 339 -40.30 8.51 11.03
C GLY A 339 -39.04 9.37 10.88
N ALA A 340 -38.27 9.60 11.94
CA ALA A 340 -36.97 10.28 11.85
C ALA A 340 -36.01 9.52 10.93
N THR A 341 -35.16 10.26 10.23
CA THR A 341 -34.14 9.72 9.34
C THR A 341 -32.99 9.16 10.17
N LEU A 342 -32.73 7.86 10.05
CA LEU A 342 -31.56 7.20 10.61
C LEU A 342 -30.51 7.02 9.52
N ASP A 343 -29.35 7.66 9.71
CA ASP A 343 -28.21 7.62 8.81
C ASP A 343 -27.02 6.93 9.47
N LEU A 344 -26.41 6.00 8.72
CA LEU A 344 -25.15 5.36 9.07
C LEU A 344 -24.16 5.56 7.92
N LEU A 345 -23.18 6.44 8.11
CA LEU A 345 -22.06 6.56 7.18
C LEU A 345 -21.05 5.46 7.51
N VAL A 346 -20.96 4.43 6.67
CA VAL A 346 -20.07 3.29 6.89
C VAL A 346 -18.79 3.46 6.10
N GLU A 347 -17.67 3.27 6.78
CA GLU A 347 -16.33 3.34 6.21
C GLU A 347 -15.75 1.94 6.01
N ASN A 348 -15.19 1.69 4.81
CA ASN A 348 -14.27 0.59 4.59
C ASN A 348 -12.87 1.03 5.04
N MET A 349 -12.41 0.54 6.19
CA MET A 349 -11.12 0.92 6.77
C MET A 349 -9.92 0.14 6.18
N GLY A 350 -10.16 -0.69 5.15
CA GLY A 350 -9.16 -1.53 4.51
C GLY A 350 -9.53 -3.01 4.61
N ARG A 351 -9.44 -3.74 3.49
CA ARG A 351 -9.71 -5.18 3.48
C ARG A 351 -8.57 -5.96 4.11
N VAL A 352 -8.93 -7.05 4.79
CA VAL A 352 -7.94 -8.01 5.32
C VAL A 352 -7.04 -8.53 4.20
N ASN A 353 -5.72 -8.43 4.38
CA ASN A 353 -4.73 -8.79 3.35
C ASN A 353 -3.90 -10.05 3.68
N TYR A 354 -4.18 -10.70 4.81
CA TYR A 354 -3.49 -11.91 5.23
C TYR A 354 -4.41 -12.84 6.04
N GLY A 355 -4.18 -14.14 5.96
CA GLY A 355 -4.91 -15.16 6.70
C GLY A 355 -6.19 -15.66 6.01
N LYS A 356 -7.06 -16.33 6.78
CA LYS A 356 -8.25 -17.05 6.24
C LYS A 356 -9.41 -16.15 5.86
N HIS A 357 -9.39 -14.87 6.26
CA HIS A 357 -10.53 -13.94 6.16
C HIS A 357 -10.32 -12.84 5.11
N ILE A 358 -9.56 -13.10 4.05
CA ILE A 358 -9.31 -12.14 2.96
C ILE A 358 -10.54 -11.87 2.07
N ASN A 359 -11.55 -12.74 2.13
CA ASN A 359 -12.87 -12.56 1.51
C ASN A 359 -13.74 -11.56 2.31
N ASP A 360 -13.18 -10.37 2.55
CA ASP A 360 -13.67 -9.38 3.50
C ASP A 360 -14.64 -8.40 2.81
N PHE A 361 -15.93 -8.77 2.79
CA PHE A 361 -17.00 -7.85 2.39
C PHE A 361 -17.09 -6.67 3.36
N LYS A 362 -17.49 -5.51 2.83
CA LYS A 362 -17.53 -4.22 3.54
C LYS A 362 -18.94 -3.64 3.51
N GLY A 363 -19.20 -2.67 4.38
CA GLY A 363 -20.53 -2.09 4.61
C GLY A 363 -21.27 -2.79 5.74
N LEU A 364 -22.60 -2.72 5.69
CA LEU A 364 -23.46 -3.52 6.56
C LEU A 364 -23.60 -4.93 5.97
N VAL A 365 -22.85 -5.88 6.51
CA VAL A 365 -22.79 -7.28 6.00
C VAL A 365 -23.82 -8.20 6.65
N SER A 366 -24.52 -7.71 7.68
CA SER A 366 -25.68 -8.35 8.29
C SER A 366 -26.69 -7.30 8.75
N ASN A 367 -27.87 -7.74 9.17
CA ASN A 367 -28.96 -6.84 9.57
C ASN A 367 -28.63 -6.05 10.85
N LEU A 368 -29.13 -4.82 10.91
CA LEU A 368 -29.20 -4.05 12.15
C LEU A 368 -30.55 -4.24 12.83
N THR A 369 -30.55 -4.19 14.16
CA THR A 369 -31.76 -4.24 14.98
C THR A 369 -31.90 -2.97 15.79
N LEU A 370 -33.15 -2.52 15.97
CA LEU A 370 -33.51 -1.47 16.90
C LEU A 370 -34.44 -2.07 17.95
N ASN A 371 -34.00 -2.08 19.21
CA ASN A 371 -34.70 -2.78 20.30
C ASN A 371 -35.06 -4.24 19.93
N SER A 372 -34.07 -4.97 19.39
CA SER A 372 -34.18 -6.36 18.92
C SER A 372 -35.05 -6.61 17.70
N ASN A 373 -35.68 -5.58 17.11
CA ASN A 373 -36.45 -5.70 15.87
C ASN A 373 -35.58 -5.36 14.67
N ILE A 374 -35.59 -6.18 13.62
CA ILE A 374 -34.80 -5.95 12.41
C ILE A 374 -35.28 -4.67 11.70
N LEU A 375 -34.32 -3.79 11.38
CA LEU A 375 -34.57 -2.61 10.55
C LEU A 375 -34.59 -2.98 9.07
N THR A 376 -35.61 -2.50 8.37
CA THR A 376 -35.83 -2.74 6.93
C THR A 376 -36.02 -1.42 6.17
N GLY A 377 -36.19 -1.49 4.85
CA GLY A 377 -36.51 -0.32 4.01
C GLY A 377 -35.32 0.62 3.81
N TRP A 378 -34.19 0.07 3.38
CA TRP A 378 -32.93 0.78 3.23
C TRP A 378 -32.85 1.54 1.90
N THR A 379 -32.34 2.77 1.99
CA THR A 379 -31.90 3.61 0.86
C THR A 379 -30.39 3.81 1.00
N ILE A 380 -29.61 3.32 0.04
CA ILE A 380 -28.16 3.16 0.15
C ILE A 380 -27.48 4.04 -0.90
N PHE A 381 -26.58 4.91 -0.47
CA PHE A 381 -25.87 5.86 -1.34
C PHE A 381 -24.39 5.49 -1.40
N PRO A 382 -23.95 4.87 -2.51
CA PRO A 382 -22.54 4.87 -2.87
C PRO A 382 -22.05 6.31 -3.02
N LEU A 383 -20.91 6.65 -2.41
CA LEU A 383 -20.37 8.01 -2.38
C LEU A 383 -19.11 8.12 -3.23
N ASP A 384 -19.20 8.91 -4.29
CA ASP A 384 -18.10 9.30 -5.16
C ASP A 384 -17.32 10.46 -4.55
N THR A 385 -16.55 10.14 -3.50
CA THR A 385 -15.81 11.15 -2.74
C THR A 385 -14.69 11.81 -3.56
N GLU A 386 -14.07 11.06 -4.47
CA GLU A 386 -12.90 11.53 -5.21
C GLU A 386 -13.30 12.60 -6.23
N ASP A 387 -14.32 12.34 -7.05
CA ASP A 387 -14.83 13.31 -8.03
C ASP A 387 -15.50 14.50 -7.32
N ALA A 388 -16.22 14.26 -6.21
CA ALA A 388 -16.81 15.33 -5.43
C ALA A 388 -15.75 16.26 -4.82
N VAL A 389 -14.65 15.73 -4.29
CA VAL A 389 -13.54 16.56 -3.77
C VAL A 389 -12.84 17.30 -4.91
N GLN A 390 -12.60 16.65 -6.06
CA GLN A 390 -11.95 17.27 -7.22
C GLN A 390 -12.77 18.44 -7.80
N THR A 391 -14.09 18.36 -7.71
CA THR A 391 -15.02 19.39 -8.19
C THR A 391 -15.41 20.41 -7.10
N HIS A 392 -14.75 20.41 -5.94
CA HIS A 392 -15.08 21.26 -4.81
C HIS A 392 -16.57 21.17 -4.40
N LEU A 393 -17.10 19.94 -4.38
CA LEU A 393 -18.51 19.63 -4.11
C LEU A 393 -19.47 20.36 -5.06
N GLY A 394 -19.13 20.37 -6.35
CA GLY A 394 -19.92 21.01 -7.41
C GLY A 394 -19.87 22.54 -7.41
N SER A 395 -18.99 23.17 -6.63
CA SER A 395 -18.93 24.63 -6.51
C SER A 395 -17.99 25.24 -7.54
N CYS A 396 -18.49 25.49 -8.76
CA CYS A 396 -17.90 26.49 -9.65
C CYS A 396 -18.46 27.87 -9.28
N GLY A 397 -17.74 28.60 -8.41
CA GLY A 397 -17.94 30.04 -8.16
C GLY A 397 -19.38 30.55 -8.00
N GLY A 398 -19.92 30.58 -6.78
CA GLY A 398 -21.19 31.27 -6.54
C GLY A 398 -21.79 31.09 -5.16
N GLN A 399 -21.91 32.23 -4.46
CA GLN A 399 -22.70 32.51 -3.25
C GLN A 399 -22.20 31.97 -1.90
N GLU A 400 -21.73 32.93 -1.09
CA GLU A 400 -21.69 32.86 0.37
C GLU A 400 -23.12 32.66 0.91
N GLY A 401 -23.50 31.40 1.12
CA GLY A 401 -24.65 31.05 1.95
C GLY A 401 -24.34 31.37 3.41
N SER A 402 -25.20 32.17 4.04
CA SER A 402 -25.06 32.60 5.44
C SER A 402 -24.73 31.43 6.37
N CYS A 403 -23.68 31.57 7.19
CA CYS A 403 -23.44 30.70 8.32
C CYS A 403 -24.64 30.79 9.28
N GLN A 404 -25.56 29.82 9.21
CA GLN A 404 -26.51 29.63 10.30
C GLN A 404 -25.71 29.18 11.52
N SER A 405 -25.91 29.89 12.63
CA SER A 405 -25.25 29.60 13.90
C SER A 405 -25.49 28.14 14.27
N GLU A 406 -24.41 27.41 14.54
CA GLU A 406 -24.50 26.08 15.13
C GLU A 406 -25.36 26.19 16.39
N SER A 407 -26.56 25.61 16.36
CA SER A 407 -27.27 25.30 17.58
C SER A 407 -26.36 24.36 18.36
N HIS A 408 -26.03 24.75 19.60
CA HIS A 408 -25.22 23.94 20.49
C HIS A 408 -25.92 22.60 20.75
N SER A 409 -25.63 21.62 19.91
CA SER A 409 -25.90 20.22 20.17
C SER A 409 -25.03 19.80 21.35
N SER A 410 -25.66 19.24 22.39
CA SER A 410 -24.96 18.69 23.56
C SER A 410 -24.18 17.41 23.24
N SER A 411 -24.09 17.00 21.96
CA SER A 411 -23.34 15.84 21.52
C SER A 411 -21.84 16.14 21.47
N SER A 412 -21.02 15.24 22.00
CA SER A 412 -19.56 15.28 21.85
C SER A 412 -19.08 15.05 20.42
N TYR A 413 -19.98 14.66 19.51
CA TYR A 413 -19.71 14.37 18.11
C TYR A 413 -20.23 15.47 17.19
N ARG A 414 -19.55 15.63 16.05
CA ARG A 414 -20.00 16.47 14.92
C ARG A 414 -20.37 15.57 13.75
N LEU A 415 -21.27 16.05 12.88
CA LEU A 415 -21.61 15.33 11.65
C LEU A 415 -20.38 15.17 10.75
N PRO A 416 -20.23 14.03 10.04
CA PRO A 416 -19.25 13.88 8.98
C PRO A 416 -19.40 14.99 7.93
N THR A 417 -18.33 15.76 7.73
CA THR A 417 -18.39 17.06 7.03
C THR A 417 -17.10 17.34 6.30
N PHE A 418 -17.19 17.89 5.09
CA PHE A 418 -16.04 18.38 4.33
C PHE A 418 -15.64 19.78 4.81
N TYR A 419 -14.35 19.98 5.02
CA TYR A 419 -13.75 21.27 5.32
C TYR A 419 -12.69 21.57 4.27
N ALA A 420 -12.60 22.81 3.80
CA ALA A 420 -11.62 23.23 2.81
C ALA A 420 -10.92 24.51 3.22
N GLY A 421 -9.67 24.64 2.80
CA GLY A 421 -8.84 25.82 2.97
C GLY A 421 -7.82 25.89 1.86
N ASN A 422 -7.24 27.07 1.72
CA ASN A 422 -6.39 27.42 0.59
C ASN A 422 -5.10 28.00 1.16
N PHE A 423 -3.98 27.69 0.55
CA PHE A 423 -2.71 28.36 0.81
C PHE A 423 -1.97 28.56 -0.50
N SER A 424 -1.09 29.56 -0.54
CA SER A 424 -0.33 29.92 -1.73
C SER A 424 1.15 29.60 -1.51
N ILE A 425 1.80 29.13 -2.57
CA ILE A 425 3.25 28.93 -2.62
C ILE A 425 3.79 29.93 -3.64
N PHE A 426 4.80 30.70 -3.25
CA PHE A 426 5.40 31.71 -4.13
C PHE A 426 6.03 31.06 -5.37
N SER A 427 5.74 31.63 -6.54
CA SER A 427 6.38 31.23 -7.79
C SER A 427 7.76 31.87 -7.94
N GLY A 428 8.63 31.26 -8.75
CA GLY A 428 9.96 31.81 -9.07
C GLY A 428 11.03 31.60 -7.99
N ILE A 429 10.72 30.94 -6.88
CA ILE A 429 11.70 30.48 -5.89
C ILE A 429 12.19 29.08 -6.31
N PRO A 430 13.46 28.88 -6.69
CA PRO A 430 13.94 27.63 -7.28
C PRO A 430 13.71 26.38 -6.42
N ASP A 431 13.79 26.52 -5.10
CA ASP A 431 13.69 25.41 -4.15
C ASP A 431 12.27 25.22 -3.59
N LEU A 432 11.25 25.89 -4.13
CA LEU A 432 9.85 25.66 -3.79
C LEU A 432 9.05 25.16 -5.00
N PRO A 433 8.08 24.24 -4.82
CA PRO A 433 7.63 23.66 -3.55
C PRO A 433 8.58 22.56 -3.01
N GLN A 434 8.55 22.37 -1.70
CA GLN A 434 9.21 21.26 -1.00
C GLN A 434 8.21 20.29 -0.40
N ASP A 435 8.68 19.08 -0.10
CA ASP A 435 7.93 18.08 0.66
C ASP A 435 7.52 18.65 2.03
N THR A 436 6.39 18.18 2.56
CA THR A 436 5.87 18.61 3.86
C THR A 436 5.06 17.50 4.51
N PHE A 437 4.75 17.68 5.78
CA PHE A 437 3.89 16.78 6.54
C PHE A 437 2.73 17.57 7.14
N ILE A 438 1.51 17.13 6.84
CA ILE A 438 0.30 17.72 7.40
C ILE A 438 0.03 17.14 8.79
N GLN A 439 -0.36 18.00 9.73
CA GLN A 439 -0.82 17.60 11.06
C GLN A 439 -2.22 18.13 11.30
N PHE A 440 -3.02 17.39 12.08
CA PHE A 440 -4.42 17.69 12.35
C PHE A 440 -4.68 17.87 13.86
N PRO A 441 -4.06 18.86 14.53
CA PRO A 441 -4.27 19.07 15.97
C PRO A 441 -5.72 19.45 16.25
N GLY A 442 -6.36 18.75 17.19
CA GLY A 442 -7.77 18.97 17.57
C GLY A 442 -8.81 18.33 16.64
N TRP A 443 -8.37 17.60 15.62
CA TRP A 443 -9.26 16.80 14.77
C TRP A 443 -9.41 15.38 15.32
N THR A 444 -10.44 14.67 14.87
CA THR A 444 -10.74 13.30 15.30
C THR A 444 -11.33 12.48 14.15
N LYS A 445 -11.43 11.18 14.39
CA LYS A 445 -12.15 10.20 13.58
C LYS A 445 -12.90 9.24 14.50
#